data_AF-A0A2T6KDL4-F1
#
_entry.id   AF-A0A2T6KDL4-F1
#
_cell.length_a   1.000
_cell.length_b   1.000
_cell.length_c   1.000
_cell.angle_alpha   90.00
_cell.angle_beta   90.00
_cell.angle_gamma   90.00
#
_symmetry.space_group_name_H-M   'P 1'
#
loop_
_entity.id
_entity.type
_entity.pdbx_description
1 polymer ?
#
loop_
_entity_poly.entity_id
_entity_poly.type
_entity_poly.pdbx_seq_one_letter_code
_entity_poly.pdbx_strand_id
1 'polypeptide(L)'
;MIARMRRAPDILRRALLCLLLCVVFAGAAAGSAQANCRVVGMIDEMYAAQQRLILNPQTPSYISEIRLIRGHSEKINDSMLIEAIDSHELSRRGATFLRFTFNARRLVNRISIDEPDTAQRHLQVRGVLRNLRNIGDYLNELRCSAAETKAAKLPETDPEDFGAARREALIEKLTLINLLLLAAATLGTFGGAKLWKNLRSRTGG
;
A
#
# COMPACT_ATOMS: atom_id res chain seq x y z
N MET A 1 0.22 -37.71 50.82
CA MET A 1 0.68 -37.95 49.43
C MET A 1 0.08 -36.89 48.49
N ILE A 2 0.54 -35.64 48.53
CA ILE A 2 0.18 -34.62 47.52
C ILE A 2 1.41 -33.74 47.31
N ALA A 3 2.23 -34.11 46.35
CA ALA A 3 3.34 -33.27 45.89
C ALA A 3 3.45 -33.44 44.37
N ARG A 4 3.60 -32.29 43.69
CA ARG A 4 3.96 -32.08 42.27
C ARG A 4 2.83 -31.64 41.34
N MET A 5 2.46 -30.36 41.43
CA MET A 5 2.02 -29.57 40.27
C MET A 5 2.50 -28.11 40.41
N ARG A 6 3.81 -27.87 40.29
CA ARG A 6 4.40 -26.50 40.25
C ARG A 6 5.39 -26.28 39.08
N ARG A 7 5.39 -27.12 38.04
CA ARG A 7 6.30 -27.02 36.88
C ARG A 7 5.68 -26.50 35.58
N ALA A 8 4.45 -26.00 35.61
CA ALA A 8 3.80 -25.44 34.41
C ALA A 8 4.33 -24.07 33.91
N PRO A 9 4.87 -23.14 34.74
CA PRO A 9 5.14 -21.77 34.27
C PRO A 9 6.40 -21.66 33.41
N ASP A 10 7.36 -22.59 33.55
CA ASP A 10 8.65 -22.50 32.87
C ASP A 10 8.59 -22.91 31.39
N ILE A 11 7.69 -23.85 31.06
CA ILE A 11 7.48 -24.29 29.67
C ILE A 11 6.80 -23.17 28.87
N LEU A 12 5.82 -22.50 29.47
CA LEU A 12 5.10 -21.40 28.83
C LEU A 12 6.01 -20.18 28.57
N ARG A 13 6.89 -19.85 29.53
CA ARG A 13 7.88 -18.76 29.38
C ARG A 13 8.88 -19.05 28.26
N ARG A 14 9.38 -20.29 28.14
CA ARG A 14 10.33 -20.68 27.10
C ARG A 14 9.69 -20.66 25.71
N ALA A 15 8.44 -21.13 25.59
CA ALA A 15 7.69 -21.05 24.34
C ALA A 15 7.46 -19.60 23.89
N LEU A 16 7.10 -18.70 24.81
CA LEU A 16 6.89 -17.28 24.51
C LEU A 16 8.18 -16.58 24.07
N LEU A 17 9.30 -16.89 24.72
CA LEU A 17 10.63 -16.37 24.37
C LEU A 17 11.09 -16.83 22.99
N CYS A 18 10.92 -18.12 22.66
CA CYS A 18 11.22 -18.64 21.32
C CYS A 18 10.35 -17.95 20.26
N LEU A 19 9.06 -17.76 20.52
CA LEU A 19 8.14 -17.14 19.57
C LEU A 19 8.49 -15.65 19.33
N LEU A 20 8.84 -14.91 20.37
CA LEU A 20 9.37 -13.54 20.24
C LEU A 20 10.68 -13.48 19.45
N LEU A 21 11.61 -14.42 19.69
CA LEU A 21 12.87 -14.48 18.95
C LEU A 21 12.65 -14.80 17.46
N CYS A 22 11.73 -15.71 17.14
CA CYS A 22 11.38 -16.02 15.76
C CYS A 22 10.80 -14.82 15.01
N VAL A 23 9.98 -13.98 15.68
CA VAL A 23 9.44 -12.74 15.08
C VAL A 23 10.54 -11.71 14.83
N VAL A 24 11.51 -11.57 15.74
CA VAL A 24 12.63 -10.63 15.56
C VAL A 24 13.59 -11.09 14.46
N PHE A 25 13.90 -12.38 14.39
CA PHE A 25 14.78 -12.93 13.35
C PHE A 25 14.12 -12.98 11.96
N ALA A 26 12.81 -13.22 11.88
CA ALA A 26 12.08 -13.15 10.61
C ALA A 26 12.00 -11.72 10.05
N GLY A 27 12.10 -10.69 10.90
CA GLY A 27 12.11 -9.28 10.47
C GLY A 27 13.44 -8.78 9.91
N ALA A 28 14.57 -9.45 10.21
CA ALA A 28 15.91 -8.98 9.85
C ALA A 28 16.43 -9.51 8.49
N ALA A 29 15.70 -10.45 7.87
CA ALA A 29 16.03 -11.00 6.55
C ALA A 29 15.24 -10.34 5.40
N ALA A 30 14.54 -9.24 5.67
CA ALA A 30 14.06 -8.35 4.62
C ALA A 30 15.27 -7.57 4.06
N GLY A 31 16.02 -8.21 3.15
CA GLY A 31 16.91 -7.44 2.28
C GLY A 31 16.11 -6.29 1.68
N SER A 32 16.67 -5.08 1.69
CA SER A 32 16.01 -3.92 1.08
C SER A 32 15.61 -4.32 -0.33
N ALA A 33 14.31 -4.54 -0.57
CA ALA A 33 13.81 -4.77 -1.91
C ALA A 33 14.11 -3.47 -2.64
N GLN A 34 15.18 -3.47 -3.43
CA GLN A 34 15.59 -2.27 -4.15
C GLN A 34 14.41 -1.88 -5.03
N ALA A 35 13.86 -0.70 -4.75
CA ALA A 35 12.83 -0.09 -5.55
C ALA A 35 13.20 -0.26 -7.04
N ASN A 36 12.31 -0.83 -7.85
CA ASN A 36 12.60 -1.03 -9.26
C ASN A 36 12.74 0.35 -9.93
N CYS A 37 13.99 0.78 -10.11
CA CYS A 37 14.32 2.10 -10.63
C CYS A 37 13.72 2.39 -11.99
N ARG A 38 13.42 1.35 -12.80
CA ARG A 38 12.75 1.55 -14.08
C ARG A 38 11.32 2.02 -13.88
N VAL A 39 10.58 1.37 -12.99
CA VAL A 39 9.19 1.74 -12.66
C VAL A 39 9.15 3.09 -11.97
N VAL A 40 10.04 3.34 -11.00
CA VAL A 40 10.13 4.64 -10.31
C VAL A 40 10.45 5.77 -11.29
N GLY A 41 11.39 5.56 -12.23
CA GLY A 41 11.71 6.53 -13.27
C GLY A 41 10.50 6.88 -14.15
N MET A 42 9.72 5.89 -14.57
CA MET A 42 8.48 6.14 -15.32
C MET A 42 7.45 6.94 -14.51
N ILE A 43 7.36 6.71 -13.19
CA ILE A 43 6.47 7.47 -12.30
C ILE A 43 6.94 8.91 -12.17
N ASP A 44 8.24 9.14 -12.02
CA ASP A 44 8.84 10.48 -11.95
C ASP A 44 8.65 11.26 -13.27
N GLU A 45 8.81 10.60 -14.41
CA GLU A 45 8.53 11.17 -15.74
C GLU A 45 7.05 11.57 -15.88
N MET A 46 6.11 10.69 -15.49
CA MET A 46 4.68 11.01 -15.45
C MET A 46 4.35 12.15 -14.49
N TYR A 47 4.99 12.18 -13.32
CA TYR A 47 4.80 13.23 -12.32
C TYR A 47 5.26 14.59 -12.87
N ALA A 48 6.45 14.64 -13.45
CA ALA A 48 6.99 15.85 -14.06
C ALA A 48 6.11 16.35 -15.22
N ALA A 49 5.60 15.44 -16.06
CA ALA A 49 4.65 15.76 -17.12
C ALA A 49 3.37 16.40 -16.58
N GLN A 50 2.74 15.80 -15.56
CA GLN A 50 1.52 16.35 -14.94
C GLN A 50 1.77 17.71 -14.28
N GLN A 51 2.93 17.92 -13.66
CA GLN A 51 3.31 19.23 -13.10
C GLN A 51 3.42 20.30 -14.19
N ARG A 52 4.09 19.99 -15.31
CA ARG A 52 4.17 20.93 -16.45
C ARG A 52 2.79 21.25 -17.03
N LEU A 53 1.92 20.25 -17.18
CA LEU A 53 0.55 20.42 -17.65
C LEU A 53 -0.32 21.27 -16.71
N ILE A 54 -0.10 21.18 -15.39
CA ILE A 54 -0.77 22.03 -14.40
C ILE A 54 -0.33 23.48 -14.53
N LEU A 55 0.97 23.72 -14.70
CA LEU A 55 1.53 25.06 -14.79
C LEU A 55 1.16 25.73 -16.12
N ASN A 56 1.21 24.99 -17.22
CA ASN A 56 0.88 25.50 -18.56
C ASN A 56 0.24 24.40 -19.44
N PRO A 57 -1.10 24.27 -19.43
CA PRO A 57 -1.80 23.27 -20.24
C PRO A 57 -1.73 23.57 -21.74
N GLN A 58 -1.55 24.83 -22.13
CA GLN A 58 -1.44 25.30 -23.52
C GLN A 58 0.00 25.20 -24.06
N THR A 59 0.87 24.42 -23.40
CA THR A 59 2.25 24.20 -23.83
C THR A 59 2.30 23.51 -25.20
N PRO A 60 3.24 23.88 -26.10
CA PRO A 60 3.47 23.15 -27.35
C PRO A 60 3.74 21.65 -27.13
N SER A 61 4.22 21.28 -25.94
CA SER A 61 4.47 19.88 -25.56
C SER A 61 3.23 19.11 -25.09
N TYR A 62 2.03 19.70 -25.07
CA TYR A 62 0.83 19.11 -24.46
C TYR A 62 0.59 17.66 -24.95
N ILE A 63 0.56 17.49 -26.27
CA ILE A 63 0.35 16.19 -26.91
C ILE A 63 1.45 15.19 -26.53
N SER A 64 2.72 15.63 -26.49
CA SER A 64 3.82 14.74 -26.11
C SER A 64 3.76 14.34 -24.63
N GLU A 65 3.34 15.24 -23.73
CA GLU A 65 3.15 14.92 -22.31
C GLU A 65 2.01 13.90 -22.12
N ILE A 66 0.88 14.09 -22.80
CA ILE A 66 -0.24 13.14 -22.74
C ILE A 66 0.15 11.77 -23.30
N ARG A 67 0.89 11.72 -24.41
CA ARG A 67 1.42 10.46 -24.97
C ARG A 67 2.41 9.77 -24.04
N LEU A 68 3.29 10.54 -23.40
CA LEU A 68 4.23 10.03 -22.40
C LEU A 68 3.47 9.42 -21.22
N ILE A 69 2.50 10.16 -20.65
CA ILE A 69 1.69 9.66 -19.53
C ILE A 69 0.96 8.39 -19.93
N ARG A 70 0.39 8.34 -21.14
CA ARG A 70 -0.30 7.15 -21.66
C ARG A 70 0.65 5.95 -21.72
N GLY A 71 1.77 6.11 -22.41
CA GLY A 71 2.75 5.05 -22.63
C GLY A 71 3.34 4.47 -21.35
N HIS A 72 3.50 5.26 -20.28
CA HIS A 72 3.92 4.75 -18.98
C HIS A 72 2.77 4.12 -18.19
N SER A 73 1.59 4.75 -18.18
CA SER A 73 0.43 4.28 -17.41
C SER A 73 -0.12 2.93 -17.87
N GLU A 74 0.09 2.58 -19.14
CA GLU A 74 -0.25 1.29 -19.75
C GLU A 74 0.78 0.18 -19.41
N LYS A 75 2.04 0.55 -19.17
CA LYS A 75 3.13 -0.39 -18.86
C LYS A 75 3.24 -0.72 -17.39
N ILE A 76 2.83 0.20 -16.52
CA ILE A 76 2.87 0.00 -15.07
C ILE A 76 1.54 -0.62 -14.66
N ASN A 77 1.55 -1.87 -14.21
CA ASN A 77 0.44 -2.46 -13.49
C ASN A 77 0.57 -2.18 -11.97
N ASP A 78 -0.49 -2.47 -11.21
CA ASP A 78 -0.56 -2.12 -9.79
C ASP A 78 0.42 -2.97 -8.94
N SER A 79 0.73 -4.21 -9.32
CA SER A 79 1.69 -5.06 -8.61
C SER A 79 3.12 -4.58 -8.81
N MET A 80 3.54 -4.35 -10.06
CA MET A 80 4.82 -3.74 -10.40
C MET A 80 5.02 -2.42 -9.66
N LEU A 81 3.96 -1.62 -9.54
CA LEU A 81 4.02 -0.36 -8.81
C LEU A 81 4.31 -0.59 -7.33
N ILE A 82 3.58 -1.49 -6.67
CA ILE A 82 3.70 -1.76 -5.24
C ILE A 82 5.04 -2.40 -4.88
N GLU A 83 5.50 -3.34 -5.71
CA GLU A 83 6.83 -3.94 -5.62
C GLU A 83 7.91 -2.87 -5.81
N ALA A 84 7.78 -2.02 -6.84
CA ALA A 84 8.78 -1.02 -7.16
C ALA A 84 8.96 0.08 -6.10
N ILE A 85 7.97 0.33 -5.25
CA ILE A 85 8.06 1.33 -4.18
C ILE A 85 8.34 0.70 -2.81
N ASP A 86 8.62 -0.60 -2.77
CA ASP A 86 8.79 -1.40 -1.55
C ASP A 86 7.69 -1.11 -0.53
N SER A 87 6.43 -1.31 -0.94
CA SER A 87 5.29 -1.02 -0.08
C SER A 87 4.17 -2.05 -0.24
N HIS A 88 3.01 -1.75 0.33
CA HIS A 88 1.80 -2.58 0.20
C HIS A 88 0.58 -1.70 -0.13
N GLU A 89 -0.43 -2.26 -0.80
CA GLU A 89 -1.61 -1.50 -1.31
C GLU A 89 -2.32 -0.68 -0.22
N LEU A 90 -2.41 -1.23 0.99
CA LEU A 90 -3.08 -0.61 2.14
C LEU A 90 -2.22 0.44 2.85
N SER A 91 -0.94 0.56 2.51
CA SER A 91 -0.07 1.55 3.13
C SER A 91 -0.45 2.92 2.60
N ARG A 92 -0.23 3.97 3.39
CA ARG A 92 -0.48 5.34 2.91
C ARG A 92 0.33 5.65 1.64
N ARG A 93 1.56 5.14 1.55
CA ARG A 93 2.44 5.28 0.39
C ARG A 93 1.86 4.54 -0.81
N GLY A 94 1.58 3.24 -0.66
CA GLY A 94 1.03 2.38 -1.71
C GLY A 94 -0.30 2.91 -2.26
N ALA A 95 -1.25 3.24 -1.39
CA ALA A 95 -2.52 3.83 -1.78
C ALA A 95 -2.35 5.18 -2.52
N THR A 96 -1.34 5.98 -2.17
CA THR A 96 -1.05 7.25 -2.84
C THR A 96 -0.53 7.01 -4.26
N PHE A 97 0.41 6.07 -4.46
CA PHE A 97 0.93 5.70 -5.78
C PHE A 97 -0.14 5.05 -6.66
N LEU A 98 -0.94 4.13 -6.13
CA LEU A 98 -2.06 3.51 -6.87
C LEU A 98 -3.08 4.56 -7.30
N ARG A 99 -3.39 5.52 -6.44
CA ARG A 99 -4.28 6.63 -6.79
C ARG A 99 -3.68 7.52 -7.87
N PHE A 100 -2.37 7.71 -7.87
CA PHE A 100 -1.67 8.49 -8.88
C PHE A 100 -1.74 7.83 -10.25
N THR A 101 -1.42 6.54 -10.35
CA THR A 101 -1.53 5.79 -11.61
C THR A 101 -2.97 5.71 -12.09
N PHE A 102 -3.94 5.53 -11.19
CA PHE A 102 -5.36 5.62 -11.52
C PHE A 102 -5.76 6.99 -12.09
N ASN A 103 -5.31 8.09 -11.47
CA ASN A 103 -5.58 9.44 -11.96
C ASN A 103 -4.93 9.69 -13.33
N ALA A 104 -3.74 9.15 -13.57
CA ALA A 104 -3.04 9.21 -14.85
C ALA A 104 -3.79 8.43 -15.95
N ARG A 105 -4.19 7.19 -15.68
CA ARG A 105 -5.03 6.39 -16.60
C ARG A 105 -6.35 7.11 -16.90
N ARG A 106 -6.98 7.69 -15.88
CA ARG A 106 -8.21 8.47 -16.05
C ARG A 106 -7.99 9.73 -16.90
N LEU A 107 -6.86 10.42 -16.72
CA LEU A 107 -6.47 11.56 -17.56
C LEU A 107 -6.40 11.11 -19.02
N VAL A 108 -5.62 10.07 -19.34
CA VAL A 108 -5.35 9.70 -20.75
C VAL A 108 -6.51 8.98 -21.45
N ASN A 109 -7.44 8.38 -20.70
CA ASN A 109 -8.58 7.65 -21.24
C ASN A 109 -9.85 8.51 -21.39
N ARG A 110 -10.01 9.57 -20.60
CA ARG A 110 -11.23 10.40 -20.61
C ARG A 110 -11.04 11.76 -21.26
N ILE A 111 -9.82 12.11 -21.63
CA ILE A 111 -9.48 13.45 -22.08
C ILE A 111 -9.01 13.36 -23.52
N SER A 112 -9.59 14.21 -24.36
CA SER A 112 -9.15 14.35 -25.73
C SER A 112 -7.71 14.87 -25.77
N ILE A 113 -6.88 14.24 -26.60
CA ILE A 113 -5.49 14.65 -26.84
C ILE A 113 -5.44 16.03 -27.50
N ASP A 114 -6.55 16.47 -28.09
CA ASP A 114 -6.64 17.74 -28.82
C ASP A 114 -7.29 18.86 -28.00
N GLU A 115 -7.70 18.58 -26.75
CA GLU A 115 -8.39 19.56 -25.88
C GLU A 115 -7.63 19.80 -24.56
N PRO A 116 -6.69 20.77 -24.53
CA PRO A 116 -5.95 21.15 -23.32
C PRO A 116 -6.83 21.50 -22.12
N ASP A 117 -7.95 22.18 -22.37
CA ASP A 117 -8.85 22.64 -21.31
C ASP A 117 -9.49 21.47 -20.56
N THR A 118 -9.74 20.35 -21.23
CA THR A 118 -10.30 19.14 -20.62
C THR A 118 -9.28 18.49 -19.68
N ALA A 119 -8.00 18.43 -20.07
CA ALA A 119 -6.90 18.00 -19.19
C ALA A 119 -6.76 18.91 -17.97
N GLN A 120 -6.79 20.22 -18.18
CA GLN A 120 -6.67 21.20 -17.12
C GLN A 120 -7.77 21.01 -16.07
N ARG A 121 -9.04 20.83 -16.48
CA ARG A 121 -10.14 20.58 -15.55
C ARG A 121 -9.92 19.35 -14.69
N HIS A 122 -9.37 18.26 -15.24
CA HIS A 122 -9.04 17.07 -14.47
C HIS A 122 -7.89 17.30 -13.48
N LEU A 123 -6.81 17.94 -13.94
CA LEU A 123 -5.62 18.19 -13.12
C LEU A 123 -5.87 19.19 -11.99
N GLN A 124 -6.83 20.11 -12.15
CA GLN A 124 -7.21 21.10 -11.12
C GLN A 124 -8.14 20.54 -10.03
N VAL A 125 -8.62 19.30 -10.14
CA VAL A 125 -9.44 18.69 -9.09
C VAL A 125 -8.63 18.62 -7.79
N ARG A 126 -9.18 19.13 -6.68
CA ARG A 126 -8.49 19.20 -5.37
C ARG A 126 -7.88 17.87 -4.92
N GLY A 127 -8.56 16.76 -5.20
CA GLY A 127 -8.07 15.41 -4.88
C GLY A 127 -6.86 15.00 -5.72
N VAL A 128 -6.81 15.40 -6.99
CA VAL A 128 -5.69 15.15 -7.91
C VAL A 128 -4.49 15.99 -7.48
N LEU A 129 -4.67 17.29 -7.26
CA LEU A 129 -3.60 18.18 -6.77
C LEU A 129 -2.98 17.70 -5.44
N ARG A 130 -3.82 17.27 -4.49
CA ARG A 130 -3.34 16.73 -3.21
C ARG A 130 -2.54 15.44 -3.40
N ASN A 131 -3.04 14.54 -4.25
CA ASN A 131 -2.34 13.29 -4.55
C ASN A 131 -1.00 13.56 -5.25
N LEU A 132 -0.96 14.49 -6.20
CA LEU A 132 0.26 14.89 -6.89
C LEU A 132 1.30 15.46 -5.91
N ARG A 133 0.90 16.34 -4.98
CA ARG A 133 1.80 16.84 -3.94
C ARG A 133 2.42 15.71 -3.11
N ASN A 134 1.60 14.79 -2.62
CA ASN A 134 2.09 13.65 -1.83
C ASN A 134 3.04 12.74 -2.62
N ILE A 135 2.81 12.57 -3.93
CA ILE A 135 3.72 11.81 -4.80
C ILE A 135 5.07 12.49 -4.91
N GLY A 136 5.10 13.82 -5.07
CA GLY A 136 6.33 14.59 -5.08
C GLY A 136 7.17 14.35 -3.82
N ASP A 137 6.52 14.37 -2.65
CA ASP A 137 7.19 14.10 -1.37
C ASP A 137 7.78 12.68 -1.34
N TYR A 138 7.01 11.66 -1.73
CA TYR A 138 7.47 10.27 -1.73
C TYR A 138 8.53 9.96 -2.79
N LEU A 139 8.52 10.64 -3.94
CA LEU A 139 9.49 10.45 -5.00
C LEU A 139 10.88 10.96 -4.60
N ASN A 140 10.97 11.99 -3.77
CA ASN A 140 12.27 12.48 -3.28
C ASN A 140 13.07 11.40 -2.55
N GLU A 141 12.40 10.43 -1.93
CA GLU A 141 13.03 9.31 -1.23
C GLU A 141 13.31 8.10 -2.14
N LEU A 142 12.64 8.00 -3.30
CA LEU A 142 12.68 6.82 -4.18
C LEU A 142 13.47 7.06 -5.46
N ARG A 143 13.77 8.31 -5.80
CA ARG A 143 14.44 8.67 -7.05
C ARG A 143 15.77 7.95 -7.19
N CYS A 144 15.88 7.19 -8.27
CA CYS A 144 17.13 6.60 -8.70
C CYS A 144 17.91 7.58 -9.59
N SER A 145 19.21 7.36 -9.69
CA SER A 145 20.04 8.03 -10.68
C SER A 145 19.62 7.65 -12.11
N ALA A 146 20.01 8.49 -13.08
CA ALA A 146 19.77 8.19 -14.50
C ALA A 146 20.48 6.89 -14.95
N ALA A 147 21.64 6.58 -14.37
CA ALA A 147 22.37 5.34 -14.65
C ALA A 147 21.60 4.10 -14.18
N GLU A 148 21.09 4.13 -12.94
CA GLU A 148 20.28 3.03 -12.38
C GLU A 148 18.98 2.83 -13.17
N THR A 149 18.32 3.92 -13.57
CA THR A 149 17.09 3.87 -14.35
C THR A 149 17.30 3.25 -15.74
N LYS A 150 18.46 3.50 -16.36
CA LYS A 150 18.81 2.94 -17.68
C LYS A 150 19.24 1.46 -17.60
N ALA A 151 19.86 1.06 -16.50
CA ALA A 151 20.28 -0.32 -16.27
C ALA A 151 19.11 -1.23 -15.84
N ALA A 152 18.11 -0.66 -15.15
CA ALA A 152 16.98 -1.41 -14.63
C ALA A 152 16.03 -1.90 -15.74
N LYS A 153 15.60 -3.15 -15.62
CA LYS A 153 14.57 -3.76 -16.48
C LYS A 153 13.21 -3.67 -15.81
N LEU A 154 12.15 -3.65 -16.62
CA LEU A 154 10.80 -3.83 -16.08
C LEU A 154 10.72 -5.25 -15.48
N PRO A 155 10.03 -5.42 -14.34
CA PRO A 155 9.76 -6.75 -13.81
C PRO A 155 9.00 -7.56 -14.87
N GLU A 156 9.43 -8.79 -15.11
CA GLU A 156 8.63 -9.76 -15.85
C GLU A 156 7.45 -10.12 -14.96
N THR A 157 6.28 -9.56 -15.28
CA THR A 157 5.03 -9.90 -14.57
C THR A 157 4.14 -10.67 -15.53
N ASP A 158 3.87 -11.94 -15.21
CA ASP A 158 2.91 -12.75 -15.96
C ASP A 158 1.52 -12.14 -15.80
N PRO A 159 0.81 -11.78 -16.89
CA PRO A 159 -0.48 -11.10 -16.82
C PRO A 159 -1.57 -11.85 -16.03
N GLU A 160 -1.41 -13.17 -15.83
CA GLU A 160 -2.46 -14.05 -15.30
C GLU A 160 -2.46 -14.23 -13.77
N ASP A 161 -1.35 -13.98 -13.06
CA ASP A 161 -1.23 -14.43 -11.66
C ASP A 161 -1.80 -13.44 -10.61
N PHE A 162 -2.07 -12.20 -11.01
CA PHE A 162 -2.40 -11.14 -10.04
C PHE A 162 -3.85 -11.13 -9.57
N GLY A 163 -4.78 -11.67 -10.35
CA GLY A 163 -6.17 -11.81 -9.93
C GLY A 163 -6.34 -12.82 -8.80
N ALA A 164 -5.50 -13.86 -8.78
CA ALA A 164 -5.53 -14.93 -7.80
C ALA A 164 -4.82 -14.52 -6.50
N ALA A 165 -3.57 -14.08 -6.57
CA ALA A 165 -2.80 -13.65 -5.39
C ALA A 165 -3.47 -12.49 -4.63
N ARG A 166 -4.10 -11.54 -5.36
CA ARG A 166 -4.87 -10.45 -4.75
C ARG A 166 -6.14 -10.93 -4.06
N ARG A 167 -6.85 -11.92 -4.62
CA ARG A 167 -8.03 -12.51 -3.97
C ARG A 167 -7.63 -13.27 -2.73
N GLU A 168 -6.56 -14.05 -2.78
CA GLU A 168 -6.07 -14.84 -1.65
C GLU A 168 -5.61 -13.94 -0.50
N ALA A 169 -4.82 -12.90 -0.76
CA ALA A 169 -4.39 -11.95 0.26
C ALA A 169 -5.56 -11.15 0.88
N LEU A 170 -6.60 -10.86 0.10
CA LEU A 170 -7.80 -10.16 0.60
C LEU A 170 -8.66 -11.11 1.45
N ILE A 171 -8.82 -12.36 1.02
CA ILE A 171 -9.52 -13.42 1.75
C ILE A 171 -8.83 -13.68 3.08
N GLU A 172 -7.51 -13.85 3.09
CA GLU A 172 -6.71 -14.12 4.30
C GLU A 172 -6.81 -12.98 5.32
N LYS A 173 -6.86 -11.73 4.86
CA LYS A 173 -7.03 -10.57 5.75
C LYS A 173 -8.46 -10.41 6.26
N LEU A 174 -9.47 -10.71 5.43
CA LEU A 174 -10.87 -10.72 5.87
C LEU A 174 -11.13 -11.81 6.90
N THR A 175 -10.54 -13.00 6.75
CA THR A 175 -10.61 -14.05 7.77
C THR A 175 -9.94 -13.61 9.08
N LEU A 176 -8.79 -12.92 9.02
CA LEU A 176 -8.12 -12.39 10.21
C LEU A 176 -8.95 -11.33 10.95
N ILE A 177 -9.56 -10.38 10.22
CA ILE A 177 -10.46 -9.38 10.81
C ILE A 177 -11.69 -10.05 11.42
N ASN A 178 -12.31 -11.00 10.72
CA ASN A 178 -13.47 -11.73 11.24
C ASN A 178 -13.12 -12.55 12.49
N LEU A 179 -11.94 -13.18 12.52
CA LEU A 179 -11.44 -13.89 13.69
C LEU A 179 -11.20 -12.95 14.88
N LEU A 180 -10.64 -11.77 14.65
CA LEU A 180 -10.45 -10.75 15.69
C LEU A 180 -11.77 -10.22 16.24
N LEU A 181 -12.76 -9.98 15.36
CA LEU A 181 -14.10 -9.57 15.77
C LEU A 181 -14.83 -10.66 16.57
N LEU A 182 -14.72 -11.92 16.17
CA LEU A 182 -15.24 -13.07 16.91
C LEU A 182 -14.58 -13.19 18.29
N ALA A 183 -13.25 -13.08 18.36
CA ALA A 183 -12.52 -13.11 19.62
C ALA A 183 -12.97 -11.96 20.55
N ALA A 184 -13.11 -10.73 20.03
CA ALA A 184 -13.62 -9.60 20.80
C ALA A 184 -15.06 -9.82 21.32
N ALA A 185 -15.95 -10.39 20.51
CA ALA A 185 -17.32 -10.70 20.91
C ALA A 185 -17.38 -11.76 22.04
N THR A 186 -16.54 -12.80 21.95
CA THR A 186 -16.44 -13.82 23.02
C THR A 186 -15.86 -13.23 24.32
N LEU A 187 -14.84 -12.38 24.25
CA LEU A 187 -14.28 -11.73 25.44
C LEU A 187 -15.26 -10.74 26.09
N GLY A 188 -16.04 -10.01 25.28
CA GLY A 188 -17.08 -9.09 25.78
C GLY A 188 -18.21 -9.80 26.53
N THR A 189 -18.64 -10.98 26.05
CA THR A 189 -19.70 -11.78 26.70
C THR A 189 -19.22 -12.41 28.01
N PHE A 190 -17.97 -12.90 28.07
CA PHE A 190 -17.39 -13.45 29.29
C PHE A 190 -17.01 -12.38 30.34
N GLY A 191 -16.53 -11.21 29.90
CA GLY A 191 -16.20 -10.09 30.79
C GLY A 191 -17.45 -9.42 31.38
N GLY A 192 -18.49 -9.22 30.57
CA GLY A 192 -19.76 -8.61 31.00
C GLY A 192 -20.51 -9.44 32.04
N ALA A 193 -20.50 -10.78 31.91
CA ALA A 193 -21.16 -11.68 32.87
C ALA A 193 -20.50 -11.65 34.26
N LYS A 194 -19.18 -11.45 34.32
CA LYS A 194 -18.43 -11.38 35.59
C LYS A 194 -18.59 -10.02 36.27
N LEU A 195 -18.62 -8.93 35.49
CA LEU A 195 -18.84 -7.57 35.99
C LEU A 195 -20.27 -7.39 36.53
N TRP A 196 -21.27 -7.96 35.85
CA TRP A 196 -22.67 -7.87 36.28
C TRP A 196 -22.94 -8.65 37.59
N LYS A 197 -22.30 -9.81 37.77
CA LYS A 197 -22.36 -10.55 39.04
C LYS A 197 -21.78 -9.76 40.23
N ASN A 198 -20.68 -9.03 40.01
CA ASN A 198 -20.04 -8.22 41.07
C ASN A 198 -20.83 -6.94 41.41
N LEU A 199 -21.59 -6.38 40.46
CA LEU A 199 -22.44 -5.21 40.71
C LEU A 199 -23.73 -5.58 41.45
N ARG A 200 -24.29 -6.77 41.19
CA ARG A 200 -25.51 -7.25 41.87
C ARG A 200 -25.27 -7.60 43.35
N SER A 201 -24.06 -8.02 43.73
CA SER A 201 -23.74 -8.34 45.14
C SER A 201 -23.51 -7.10 46.02
N ARG A 202 -23.42 -5.89 45.44
CA ARG A 202 -23.07 -4.67 46.16
C ARG A 202 -24.27 -3.75 46.46
N THR A 203 -25.44 -4.07 45.93
CA THR A 203 -26.67 -3.25 46.06
C THR A 203 -27.77 -3.92 46.89
N GLY A 204 -27.49 -5.09 47.48
CA GLY A 204 -28.44 -5.85 48.31
C GLY A 204 -28.05 -5.94 49.78
N GLY A 205 -27.41 -4.90 50.34
CA GLY A 205 -27.08 -4.78 51.76
C GLY A 205 -27.65 -3.50 52.34
#